data_AF-A0A4Y9UHF3-F1
#
_entry.id   AF-A0A4Y9UHF3-F1
#
_cell.length_a   1.000
_cell.length_b   1.000
_cell.length_c   1.000
_cell.angle_alpha   90.00
_cell.angle_beta   90.00
_cell.angle_gamma   90.00
#
_symmetry.space_group_name_H-M   'P 1'
#
loop_
_entity.id
_entity.type
_entity.pdbx_description
1 polymer ?
#
loop_
_entity_poly.entity_id
_entity_poly.type
_entity_poly.pdbx_seq_one_letter_code
_entity_poly.pdbx_strand_id
1 'polypeptide(L)'
;MKILSVRPGPPGSTTLARFDLELNDHLRLYNLALRQRPGDRSWTVAPNAFSERTAAFGEQFNRAISDLALAKLLELPADASTNV
;
A
#
# COMPACT_ATOMS: atom_id res chain seq x y z
N MET A 1 1.33 1.92 14.33
CA MET A 1 1.17 1.67 12.89
C MET A 1 1.05 2.98 12.14
N LYS A 2 1.98 3.27 11.23
CA LYS A 2 2.13 4.54 10.52
C LYS A 2 2.59 4.29 9.09
N ILE A 3 2.00 5.01 8.12
CA ILE A 3 2.50 5.05 6.75
C ILE A 3 3.68 6.04 6.72
N LEU A 4 4.84 5.55 6.28
CA LEU A 4 6.08 6.35 6.21
C LEU A 4 6.18 7.11 4.89
N SER A 5 5.75 6.47 3.80
CA SER A 5 5.73 7.04 2.46
C SER A 5 4.58 6.40 1.68
N VAL A 6 3.99 7.16 0.76
CA VAL A 6 2.97 6.68 -0.18
C VAL A 6 3.22 7.31 -1.55
N ARG A 7 3.19 6.49 -2.59
CA ARG A 7 3.43 6.85 -3.98
C ARG A 7 2.26 6.36 -4.82
N PRO A 8 1.47 7.25 -5.44
CA PRO A 8 0.37 6.85 -6.31
C PRO A 8 0.83 5.92 -7.42
N GLY A 9 -0.01 4.94 -7.75
CA GLY A 9 0.17 4.10 -8.91
C GLY A 9 -0.25 4.85 -10.19
N PRO A 10 0.23 4.39 -11.37
CA PRO A 10 -0.17 5.01 -12.62
C PRO A 10 -1.68 4.83 -12.87
N PRO A 11 -2.35 5.79 -13.54
CA PRO A 11 -3.76 5.69 -13.89
C PRO A 11 -4.09 4.38 -14.63
N GLY A 12 -5.21 3.76 -14.28
CA GLY A 12 -5.65 2.50 -14.89
C GLY A 12 -4.96 1.23 -14.36
N SER A 13 -4.00 1.35 -13.44
CA SER A 13 -3.42 0.21 -12.75
C SER A 13 -4.35 -0.35 -11.67
N THR A 14 -4.32 -1.66 -11.48
CA THR A 14 -4.97 -2.31 -10.31
C THR A 14 -4.22 -2.04 -9.00
N THR A 15 -3.00 -1.50 -9.08
CA THR A 15 -2.24 -1.02 -7.92
C THR A 15 -2.47 0.48 -7.77
N LEU A 16 -3.21 0.85 -6.74
CA LEU A 16 -3.54 2.24 -6.43
C LEU A 16 -2.33 3.03 -5.93
N ALA A 17 -1.46 2.39 -5.16
CA ALA A 17 -0.27 3.02 -4.62
C ALA A 17 0.75 1.98 -4.14
N ARG A 18 2.00 2.43 -4.04
CA ARG A 18 3.04 1.77 -3.26
C ARG A 18 3.32 2.56 -1.99
N PHE A 19 3.54 1.87 -0.88
CA PHE A 19 3.76 2.53 0.40
C PHE A 19 4.69 1.74 1.31
N ASP A 20 5.25 2.45 2.29
CA ASP A 20 6.06 1.87 3.34
C ASP A 20 5.31 2.00 4.68
N LEU A 21 5.37 0.95 5.49
CA LEU A 21 4.63 0.81 6.74
C LEU A 21 5.59 0.62 7.90
N GLU A 22 5.48 1.45 8.92
CA GLU A 22 6.01 1.16 10.25
C GLU A 22 4.89 0.56 11.10
N LEU A 23 5.04 -0.69 11.50
CA LEU A 23 4.03 -1.35 12.33
C LEU A 23 4.11 -0.82 13.77
N ASN A 24 5.33 -0.80 14.29
CA ASN A 24 5.76 -0.32 15.60
C ASN A 24 7.25 0.05 15.54
N ASP A 25 7.84 0.41 16.69
CA ASP A 25 9.24 0.84 16.81
C ASP A 25 10.28 -0.22 16.42
N HIS A 26 9.85 -1.47 16.22
CA HIS A 26 10.73 -2.62 15.95
C HIS A 26 10.57 -3.19 14.54
N LEU A 27 9.52 -2.82 13.80
CA LEU A 27 9.23 -3.44 12.50
C LEU A 27 8.74 -2.43 11.46
N ARG A 28 9.45 -2.42 10.33
CA ARG A 28 9.10 -1.69 9.11
C ARG A 28 9.01 -2.65 7.93
N LEU A 29 7.99 -2.45 7.10
CA LEU A 29 7.76 -3.17 5.85
C LEU A 29 7.80 -2.17 4.71
N TYR A 30 8.56 -2.48 3.68
CA TYR A 30 8.79 -1.55 2.57
C TYR A 30 8.16 -2.07 1.29
N ASN A 31 7.82 -1.11 0.42
CA ASN A 31 7.37 -1.36 -0.94
C ASN A 31 6.12 -2.26 -1.02
N LEU A 32 5.23 -2.11 -0.03
CA LEU A 32 3.91 -2.75 -0.04
C LEU A 32 3.07 -2.11 -1.15
N ALA A 33 2.20 -2.89 -1.78
CA ALA A 33 1.28 -2.41 -2.79
C ALA A 33 -0.16 -2.45 -2.27
N LEU A 34 -0.82 -1.29 -2.35
CA LEU A 34 -2.26 -1.16 -2.17
C LEU A 34 -2.92 -1.45 -3.52
N ARG A 35 -3.79 -2.45 -3.56
CA ARG A 35 -4.48 -2.87 -4.78
C ARG A 35 -5.98 -2.78 -4.61
N GLN A 36 -6.68 -2.55 -5.72
CA GLN A 36 -8.13 -2.56 -5.76
C GLN A 36 -8.59 -3.15 -7.10
N ARG A 37 -9.64 -3.98 -7.07
CA ARG A 37 -10.37 -4.40 -8.27
C ARG A 37 -11.58 -3.47 -8.44
N PRO A 38 -12.04 -3.21 -9.67
CA PRO A 38 -13.23 -2.40 -9.89
C PRO A 38 -14.42 -2.90 -9.05
N GLY A 39 -14.96 -2.05 -8.18
CA GLY A 39 -16.11 -2.37 -7.32
C GLY A 39 -15.80 -3.13 -6.03
N ASP A 40 -14.55 -3.57 -5.82
CA ASP A 40 -14.14 -4.29 -4.62
C ASP A 40 -13.42 -3.40 -3.59
N ARG A 41 -13.25 -3.94 -2.38
CA ARG A 41 -12.40 -3.33 -1.34
C ARG A 41 -10.92 -3.40 -1.71
N SER A 42 -10.17 -2.42 -1.20
CA SER A 42 -8.71 -2.40 -1.36
C SER A 42 -8.05 -3.45 -0.46
N TRP A 43 -6.95 -4.03 -0.91
CA TRP A 43 -6.14 -4.97 -0.13
C TRP A 43 -4.64 -4.70 -0.31
N THR A 44 -3.86 -5.09 0.70
CA THR A 44 -2.41 -4.91 0.73
C THR A 44 -1.69 -6.19 0.34
N VAL A 45 -0.63 -6.07 -0.46
CA VAL A 45 0.27 -7.17 -0.77
C VAL A 45 1.73 -6.78 -0.55
N ALA A 46 2.49 -7.71 0.04
CA ALA A 46 3.94 -7.58 0.17
C ALA A 46 4.63 -7.65 -1.20
N PRO A 47 5.82 -7.04 -1.37
CA PRO A 47 6.61 -7.20 -2.57
C PRO A 47 7.03 -8.66 -2.76
N ASN A 48 7.47 -8.98 -3.98
CA ASN A 48 8.10 -10.27 -4.24
C ASN A 48 9.62 -10.17 -4.10
N ALA A 49 10.25 -11.23 -3.62
CA ALA A 49 11.68 -11.46 -3.72
C ALA A 49 11.90 -12.92 -4.16
N PHE A 50 12.79 -13.14 -5.13
CA PHE A 50 13.04 -14.48 -5.69
C PHE A 50 11.75 -15.21 -6.12
N SER A 51 10.85 -14.49 -6.81
CA SER A 51 9.54 -14.98 -7.28
C SER A 51 8.53 -15.37 -6.19
N GLU A 52 8.80 -15.10 -4.92
CA GLU A 52 7.93 -15.43 -3.79
C GLU A 52 7.52 -14.20 -2.99
N ARG A 53 6.39 -14.26 -2.26
CA ARG A 53 5.95 -13.17 -1.38
C ARG A 53 6.88 -13.04 -0.17
N THR A 54 7.31 -11.83 0.13
CA THR A 54 8.16 -11.59 1.31
C THR A 54 7.40 -11.64 2.64
N ALA A 55 6.08 -11.44 2.61
CA ALA A 55 5.22 -11.53 3.78
C ALA A 55 3.76 -11.82 3.38
N ALA A 56 3.01 -12.39 4.33
CA ALA A 56 1.56 -12.54 4.26
C ALA A 56 0.91 -11.90 5.48
N PHE A 57 -0.35 -11.48 5.33
CA PHE A 57 -1.12 -10.82 6.38
C PHE A 57 -2.47 -11.51 6.52
N GLY A 58 -2.90 -11.77 7.76
CA GLY A 58 -4.26 -12.24 8.02
C GLY A 58 -5.30 -11.18 7.61
N GLU A 59 -6.53 -11.62 7.34
CA GLU A 59 -7.59 -10.77 6.76
C GLU A 59 -7.83 -9.46 7.54
N GLN A 60 -8.03 -9.56 8.85
CA GLN A 60 -8.31 -8.40 9.70
C GLN A 60 -7.16 -7.37 9.66
N PHE A 61 -5.93 -7.86 9.71
CA PHE A 61 -4.75 -7.01 9.70
C PHE A 61 -4.51 -6.39 8.32
N ASN A 62 -4.71 -7.18 7.26
CA ASN A 62 -4.64 -6.69 5.88
C ASN A 62 -5.63 -5.55 5.64
N ARG A 63 -6.87 -5.70 6.13
CA ARG A 63 -7.90 -4.67 6.04
C ARG A 63 -7.47 -3.39 6.77
N ALA A 64 -6.97 -3.51 8.00
CA ALA A 64 -6.52 -2.35 8.78
C ALA A 64 -5.36 -1.59 8.11
N ILE A 65 -4.39 -2.31 7.53
CA ILE A 65 -3.30 -1.70 6.76
C ILE A 65 -3.85 -1.01 5.51
N SER A 66 -4.75 -1.68 4.79
CA SER A 66 -5.29 -1.17 3.52
C SER A 66 -6.14 0.07 3.71
N ASP A 67 -6.98 0.10 4.74
CA ASP A 67 -7.79 1.27 5.10
C ASP A 67 -6.89 2.46 5.48
N LEU A 68 -5.82 2.22 6.26
CA LEU A 68 -4.84 3.24 6.62
C LEU A 68 -4.07 3.78 5.40
N ALA A 69 -3.62 2.89 4.50
CA ALA A 69 -2.91 3.28 3.29
C ALA A 69 -3.80 4.05 2.31
N LEU A 70 -5.07 3.64 2.16
CA LEU A 70 -6.05 4.33 1.33
C LEU A 70 -6.35 5.73 1.86
N ALA A 71 -6.55 5.88 3.18
CA ALA A 71 -6.74 7.18 3.79
C ALA A 71 -5.55 8.12 3.50
N LYS A 72 -4.31 7.62 3.63
CA LYS A 72 -3.11 8.41 3.31
C LYS A 72 -2.93 8.72 1.84
N LEU A 73 -3.37 7.84 0.94
CA LEU A 73 -3.37 8.12 -0.49
C LEU A 73 -4.36 9.26 -0.83
N LEU A 74 -5.54 9.29 -0.21
CA LEU A 74 -6.55 10.32 -0.44
C LEU A 74 -6.19 11.68 0.15
N GLU A 75 -5.33 11.71 1.18
CA GLU A 75 -4.78 12.96 1.73
C GLU A 75 -3.71 13.61 0.83
N LEU A 76 -3.16 12.89 -0.17
CA LEU A 76 -2.15 13.46 -1.05
C LEU A 76 -2.77 14.54 -1.97
N PRO A 77 -2.11 15.70 -2.13
CA PRO A 77 -2.53 16.69 -3.12
C PRO A 77 -2.42 16.10 -4.54
N ALA A 78 -3.39 16.43 -5.40
CA ALA A 78 -3.50 15.88 -6.76
C ALA A 78 -2.24 16.07 -7.62
N ASP A 79 -1.44 17.10 -7.33
CA ASP A 79 -0.20 17.45 -8.03
C ASP A 79 0.99 16.51 -7.73
N ALA A 80 0.87 15.61 -6.74
CA ALA A 80 1.92 14.63 -6.42
C ALA A 80 2.01 13.46 -7.42
N SER A 81 1.14 13.45 -8.44
CA SER A 81 1.00 12.38 -9.45
C SER A 81 1.98 12.51 -10.62
N THR A 82 2.76 13.59 -10.68
CA THR A 82 3.72 13.85 -11.75
C THR A 82 5.12 13.84 -11.16
N ASN A 83 5.85 12.73 -11.27
CA ASN A 83 7.27 12.73 -11.61
C ASN A 83 7.87 11.31 -11.63
N VAL A 84 8.51 11.04 -12.78
CA VAL A 84 9.42 9.95 -13.21
C VAL A 84 8.79 8.60 -13.57
#